data_AF-A0A101MAM0-F1
#
_entry.id   AF-A0A101MAM0-F1
#
_cell.length_a   1.000
_cell.length_b   1.000
_cell.length_c   1.000
_cell.angle_alpha   90.00
_cell.angle_beta   90.00
_cell.angle_gamma   90.00
#
_symmetry.space_group_name_H-M   'P 1'
#
loop_
_entity.id
_entity.type
_entity.pdbx_description
1 polymer ?
#
loop_
_entity_poly.entity_id
_entity_poly.type
_entity_poly.pdbx_seq_one_letter_code
_entity_poly.pdbx_strand_id
1 'polypeptide(L)'
;MASDTRTTCFDARLLRGLVGTTVTTYDLVSDGAMSTSSAVSRTWVITKKLSERAAPMTDHDVKMGRGSAKTVGKFLCHLTGDPNQIAFMRIYQHIPITGTEDADHDTLVRQAVAPGVCSEIECFKKLQNGGCGAVPRFLGYAESTQGDNDLLPGGYIRYLVWEKVPGEPLTKEFFWGLDITARKYIRAKFRDAYE
;
A
#
# COMPACT_ATOMS: atom_id res chain seq x y z
N MET A 1 -16.09 -19.92 29.51
CA MET A 1 -15.98 -19.72 28.05
C MET A 1 -15.43 -18.33 27.82
N ALA A 2 -14.14 -18.25 27.50
CA ALA A 2 -13.48 -16.96 27.28
C ALA A 2 -13.95 -16.42 25.93
N SER A 3 -14.48 -15.19 25.93
CA SER A 3 -14.85 -14.45 24.74
C SER A 3 -13.58 -14.12 23.95
N ASP A 4 -13.35 -14.90 22.90
CA ASP A 4 -12.34 -14.66 21.88
C ASP A 4 -12.72 -13.38 21.13
N THR A 5 -12.29 -12.25 21.70
CA THR A 5 -12.51 -10.94 21.12
C THR A 5 -11.46 -10.82 20.03
N ARG A 6 -11.83 -11.23 18.81
CA ARG A 6 -11.04 -10.95 17.61
C ARG A 6 -10.78 -9.45 17.57
N THR A 7 -9.58 -9.06 18.00
CA THR A 7 -9.06 -7.70 17.85
C THR A 7 -9.20 -7.34 16.37
N THR A 8 -10.15 -6.47 16.07
CA THR A 8 -10.45 -6.05 14.71
C THR A 8 -9.20 -5.40 14.13
N CYS A 9 -8.57 -6.05 13.14
CA CYS A 9 -7.27 -5.69 12.56
C CYS A 9 -7.20 -4.31 11.85
N PHE A 10 -8.24 -3.48 11.99
CA PHE A 10 -8.43 -2.20 11.29
C PHE A 10 -7.81 -0.99 11.99
N ASP A 11 -7.28 -1.13 13.21
CA ASP A 11 -6.61 -0.05 13.95
C ASP A 11 -5.18 -0.45 14.37
N ALA A 12 -4.44 -1.06 13.44
CA ALA A 12 -3.01 -1.18 13.63
C ALA A 12 -2.39 0.23 13.77
N ARG A 13 -1.47 0.33 14.73
CA ARG A 13 -0.92 1.59 15.23
C ARG A 13 0.58 1.68 14.96
N LEU A 14 1.04 1.01 13.90
CA LEU A 14 2.46 0.81 13.57
C LEU A 14 2.97 1.94 12.67
N LEU A 15 2.16 2.40 11.72
CA LEU A 15 2.50 3.53 10.83
C LEU A 15 2.06 4.85 11.47
N ARG A 16 2.75 5.28 12.51
CA ARG A 16 2.54 6.58 13.20
C ARG A 16 3.63 7.57 12.82
N GLY A 17 3.38 8.86 13.09
CA GLY A 17 4.38 9.91 12.91
C GLY A 17 4.72 10.25 11.45
N LEU A 18 4.05 9.63 10.47
CA LEU A 18 4.30 9.88 9.05
C LEU A 18 3.63 11.16 8.52
N VAL A 19 2.62 11.70 9.21
CA VAL A 19 1.99 12.95 8.78
C VAL A 19 2.98 14.11 8.91
N GLY A 20 3.17 14.85 7.82
CA GLY A 20 4.15 15.93 7.69
C GLY A 20 5.50 15.48 7.11
N THR A 21 5.75 14.18 6.96
CA THR A 21 6.99 13.68 6.33
C THR A 21 6.89 13.66 4.81
N THR A 22 8.04 13.56 4.17
CA THR A 22 8.15 13.49 2.70
C THR A 22 8.61 12.11 2.25
N VAL A 23 8.14 11.70 1.07
CA VAL A 23 8.56 10.47 0.39
C VAL A 23 8.79 10.78 -1.09
N THR A 24 9.95 10.37 -1.61
CA THR A 24 10.25 10.46 -3.04
C THR A 24 9.99 9.14 -3.73
N THR A 25 9.21 9.17 -4.80
CA THR A 25 8.86 8.01 -5.63
C THR A 25 9.30 8.19 -7.07
N TYR A 26 9.50 7.10 -7.77
CA TYR A 26 9.93 7.04 -9.17
C TYR A 26 8.83 6.40 -10.02
N ASP A 27 8.68 6.86 -11.26
CA ASP A 27 7.72 6.30 -12.18
C ASP A 27 8.08 4.85 -12.61
N LEU A 28 7.14 4.24 -13.32
CA LEU A 28 7.35 2.93 -13.94
C LEU A 28 8.27 3.15 -15.14
N VAL A 29 9.53 2.73 -15.03
CA VAL A 29 10.39 2.63 -16.20
C VAL A 29 9.80 1.57 -17.11
N SER A 30 9.48 1.95 -18.35
CA SER A 30 9.07 0.97 -19.36
C SER A 30 10.24 0.02 -19.64
N ASP A 31 10.09 -1.26 -19.28
CA ASP A 31 10.98 -2.33 -19.72
C ASP A 31 10.81 -2.53 -21.23
N GLY A 32 11.49 -1.68 -22.02
CA GLY A 32 11.26 -1.64 -23.45
C GLY A 32 12.08 -0.59 -24.20
N ALA A 33 13.35 -0.40 -23.85
CA ALA A 33 14.44 0.04 -24.74
C ALA A 33 15.69 0.29 -23.91
N MET A 34 16.87 -0.11 -24.42
CA MET A 34 18.15 0.47 -24.02
C MET A 34 18.11 1.97 -24.34
N SER A 35 17.54 2.78 -23.46
CA SER A 35 17.63 4.23 -23.51
C SER A 35 17.55 4.75 -22.10
N THR A 36 18.48 5.63 -21.77
CA THR A 36 18.72 6.29 -20.50
C THR A 36 17.57 7.23 -20.12
N SER A 37 16.36 6.70 -19.97
CA SER A 37 15.23 7.44 -19.41
C SER A 37 15.48 7.59 -17.92
N SER A 38 15.99 8.76 -17.51
CA SER A 38 16.02 9.16 -16.10
C SER A 38 14.60 9.02 -15.54
N ALA A 39 14.38 8.09 -14.62
CA ALA A 39 13.09 7.87 -14.00
C ALA A 39 12.59 9.19 -13.40
N VAL A 40 11.34 9.58 -13.71
CA VAL A 40 10.80 10.85 -13.21
C VAL A 40 10.51 10.69 -11.73
N SER A 41 11.31 11.35 -10.90
CA SER A 41 11.09 11.40 -9.46
C SER A 41 10.03 12.43 -9.08
N ARG A 42 9.22 12.11 -8.06
CA ARG A 42 8.21 12.99 -7.46
C ARG A 42 8.29 12.89 -5.95
N THR A 43 8.29 14.03 -5.27
CA THR A 43 8.31 14.08 -3.80
C THR A 43 6.92 14.42 -3.29
N TRP A 44 6.45 13.68 -2.29
CA TRP A 44 5.10 13.78 -1.74
C TRP A 44 5.15 14.11 -0.26
N VAL A 45 4.32 15.04 0.19
CA VAL A 45 4.08 15.33 1.61
C VAL A 45 2.89 14.51 2.08
N ILE A 46 3.06 13.66 3.10
CA ILE A 46 1.97 12.88 3.69
C ILE A 46 1.13 13.80 4.58
N THR A 47 -0.17 13.91 4.32
CA THR A 47 -1.04 14.87 5.04
C THR A 47 -2.04 14.22 5.97
N LYS A 48 -2.48 13.00 5.67
CA LYS A 48 -3.48 12.32 6.49
C LYS A 48 -3.35 10.81 6.39
N LYS A 49 -3.44 10.12 7.52
CA LYS A 49 -3.65 8.67 7.56
C LYS A 49 -5.13 8.37 7.38
N LEU A 50 -5.47 7.51 6.43
CA LEU A 50 -6.85 7.14 6.10
C LEU A 50 -7.22 5.78 6.69
N SER A 51 -6.31 4.82 6.65
CA SER A 51 -6.52 3.48 7.20
C SER A 51 -5.19 2.78 7.43
N GLU A 52 -5.15 1.82 8.36
CA GLU A 52 -4.04 0.87 8.49
C GLU A 52 -4.58 -0.53 8.79
N ARG A 53 -3.96 -1.54 8.20
CA ARG A 53 -4.26 -2.94 8.50
C ARG A 53 -2.97 -3.72 8.68
N ALA A 54 -2.81 -4.34 9.84
CA ALA A 54 -1.77 -5.34 10.04
C ALA A 54 -2.18 -6.68 9.43
N ALA A 55 -1.21 -7.35 8.82
CA ALA A 55 -1.26 -8.74 8.41
C ALA A 55 -0.14 -9.47 9.20
N PRO A 56 -0.37 -9.73 10.51
CA PRO A 56 0.59 -10.46 11.32
C PRO A 56 0.75 -11.89 10.80
N MET A 57 1.93 -12.47 11.01
CA MET A 57 2.22 -13.87 10.70
C MET A 57 2.85 -14.51 11.93
N THR A 58 2.49 -15.76 12.21
CA THR A 58 3.22 -16.58 13.18
C THR A 58 4.46 -17.19 12.54
N ASP A 59 5.40 -17.69 13.35
CA ASP A 59 6.54 -18.47 12.87
C ASP A 59 6.11 -19.66 11.99
N HIS A 60 5.03 -20.35 12.36
CA HIS A 60 4.45 -21.43 11.56
C HIS A 60 3.97 -20.94 10.19
N ASP A 61 3.31 -19.78 10.10
CA ASP A 61 2.84 -19.24 8.82
C ASP A 61 4.00 -18.92 7.86
N VAL A 62 5.08 -18.35 8.41
CA VAL A 62 6.30 -18.05 7.65
C VAL A 62 6.97 -19.34 7.17
N LYS A 63 7.11 -20.35 8.05
CA LYS A 63 7.65 -21.68 7.69
C LYS A 63 6.83 -22.40 6.62
N MET A 64 5.52 -22.17 6.60
CA MET A 64 4.62 -22.68 5.56
C MET A 64 4.62 -21.85 4.26
N GLY A 65 5.46 -20.82 4.16
CA GLY A 65 5.59 -20.00 2.96
C GLY A 65 4.40 -19.08 2.68
N ARG A 66 3.63 -18.69 3.71
CA ARG A 66 2.45 -17.80 3.55
C ARG A 66 2.80 -16.33 3.27
N GLY A 67 4.10 -16.03 3.19
CA GLY A 67 4.65 -14.69 2.96
C GLY A 67 5.23 -14.08 4.22
N SER A 68 5.37 -12.75 4.21
CA SER A 68 5.93 -11.97 5.32
C SER A 68 4.87 -11.24 6.15
N ALA A 69 5.13 -11.11 7.45
CA ALA A 69 4.34 -10.27 8.35
C ALA A 69 4.49 -8.81 7.95
N LYS A 70 3.37 -8.09 7.73
CA LYS A 70 3.45 -6.69 7.28
C LYS A 70 2.29 -5.86 7.78
N THR A 71 2.50 -4.56 7.89
CA THR A 71 1.42 -3.58 8.01
C THR A 71 1.24 -2.82 6.70
N VAL A 72 -0.01 -2.47 6.40
CA VAL A 72 -0.38 -1.74 5.18
C VAL A 72 -1.21 -0.52 5.55
N GLY A 73 -0.68 0.66 5.27
CA GLY A 73 -1.36 1.93 5.50
C GLY A 73 -1.77 2.61 4.20
N LYS A 74 -2.93 3.27 4.21
CA LYS A 74 -3.36 4.19 3.16
C LYS A 74 -3.35 5.61 3.70
N PHE A 75 -2.76 6.52 2.93
CA PHE A 75 -2.59 7.92 3.28
C PHE A 75 -3.07 8.83 2.16
N LEU A 76 -3.43 10.05 2.53
CA LEU A 76 -3.52 11.18 1.65
C LEU A 76 -2.16 11.87 1.61
N CYS A 77 -1.74 12.30 0.43
CA CYS A 77 -0.55 13.13 0.24
C CYS A 77 -0.81 14.17 -0.84
N HIS A 78 0.09 15.15 -0.97
CA HIS A 78 0.15 16.04 -2.12
C HIS A 78 1.59 16.16 -2.64
N LEU A 79 1.74 16.61 -3.88
CA LEU A 79 3.06 16.85 -4.45
C LEU A 79 3.76 18.00 -3.69
N THR A 80 5.05 17.86 -3.44
CA THR A 80 5.88 18.96 -2.93
C THR A 80 5.89 20.09 -3.96
N GLY A 81 5.52 21.31 -3.54
CA GLY A 81 5.44 22.48 -4.41
C GLY A 81 4.07 22.71 -5.06
N ASP A 82 3.17 21.72 -5.06
CA ASP A 82 1.78 21.88 -5.50
C ASP A 82 0.80 21.16 -4.54
N PRO A 83 0.30 21.85 -3.51
CA PRO A 83 -0.66 21.29 -2.56
C PRO A 83 -2.01 20.88 -3.19
N ASN A 84 -2.35 21.40 -4.37
CA ASN A 84 -3.58 21.03 -5.06
C ASN A 84 -3.46 19.68 -5.78
N GLN A 85 -2.23 19.24 -6.06
CA GLN A 85 -1.99 17.93 -6.64
C GLN A 85 -2.04 16.83 -5.57
N ILE A 86 -3.26 16.46 -5.20
CA ILE A 86 -3.55 15.46 -4.18
C ILE A 86 -3.48 14.03 -4.76
N ALA A 87 -2.92 13.12 -3.98
CA ALA A 87 -2.79 11.71 -4.32
C ALA A 87 -3.08 10.80 -3.12
N PHE A 88 -3.26 9.51 -3.42
CA PHE A 88 -3.23 8.47 -2.40
C PHE A 88 -1.85 7.82 -2.37
N MET A 89 -1.38 7.53 -1.16
CA MET A 89 -0.17 6.75 -0.92
C MET A 89 -0.52 5.48 -0.15
N ARG A 90 0.00 4.33 -0.60
CA ARG A 90 0.02 3.09 0.17
C ARG A 90 1.42 2.81 0.64
N ILE A 91 1.54 2.46 1.91
CA ILE A 91 2.80 2.07 2.53
C ILE A 91 2.66 0.62 2.97
N TYR A 92 3.57 -0.24 2.51
CA TYR A 92 3.78 -1.59 3.02
C TYR A 92 5.05 -1.57 3.85
N GLN A 93 4.96 -1.89 5.14
CA GLN A 93 6.14 -2.00 6.01
C GLN A 93 6.21 -3.42 6.59
N HIS A 94 7.38 -4.01 6.50
CA HIS A 94 7.68 -5.31 7.11
C HIS A 94 7.70 -5.15 8.63
N ILE A 95 7.04 -6.06 9.35
CA ILE A 95 6.91 -6.01 10.82
C ILE A 95 7.37 -7.33 11.43
N PRO A 96 7.69 -7.37 12.74
CA PRO A 96 8.01 -8.62 13.43
C PRO A 96 6.90 -9.66 13.30
N ILE A 97 7.29 -10.94 13.30
CA ILE A 97 6.33 -12.03 13.44
C ILE A 97 5.70 -11.98 14.84
N THR A 98 4.47 -12.48 14.96
CA THR A 98 3.71 -12.46 16.21
C THR A 98 4.49 -13.15 17.33
N GLY A 99 4.64 -12.48 18.46
CA GLY A 99 5.34 -12.97 19.65
C GLY A 99 6.83 -12.60 19.71
N THR A 100 7.33 -11.82 18.75
CA THR A 100 8.73 -11.35 18.71
C THR A 100 8.85 -9.83 18.67
N GLU A 101 7.76 -9.11 18.88
CA GLU A 101 7.70 -7.65 18.78
C GLU A 101 8.68 -6.95 19.73
N ASP A 102 8.93 -7.53 20.90
CA ASP A 102 9.86 -7.03 21.92
C ASP A 102 11.18 -7.84 21.96
N ALA A 103 11.46 -8.64 20.92
CA ALA A 103 12.69 -9.42 20.85
C ALA A 103 13.93 -8.53 20.72
N ASP A 104 15.09 -9.11 21.04
CA ASP A 104 16.37 -8.42 20.86
C ASP A 104 16.65 -8.14 19.37
N HIS A 105 17.54 -7.17 19.14
CA HIS A 105 17.88 -6.70 17.79
C HIS A 105 18.34 -7.83 16.86
N ASP A 106 19.18 -8.77 17.35
CA ASP A 106 19.69 -9.87 16.52
C ASP A 106 18.56 -10.82 16.10
N THR A 107 17.60 -11.05 17.00
CA THR A 107 16.40 -11.83 16.68
C THR A 107 15.54 -11.15 15.61
N LEU A 108 15.36 -9.82 15.67
CA LEU A 108 14.57 -9.08 14.68
C LEU A 108 15.26 -9.04 13.31
N VAL A 109 16.56 -8.78 13.26
CA VAL A 109 17.35 -8.73 12.01
C VAL A 109 17.26 -10.06 11.25
N ARG A 110 17.24 -11.19 11.95
CA ARG A 110 17.11 -12.53 11.32
C ARG A 110 15.77 -12.75 10.62
N GLN A 111 14.74 -11.98 10.94
CA GLN A 111 13.44 -12.09 10.28
C GLN A 111 13.37 -11.26 9.00
N ALA A 112 14.32 -10.36 8.77
CA ALA A 112 14.35 -9.53 7.57
C ALA A 112 14.43 -10.40 6.31
N VAL A 113 13.52 -10.12 5.38
CA VAL A 113 13.53 -10.75 4.05
C VAL A 113 13.50 -9.66 2.99
N ALA A 114 14.10 -9.99 1.84
CA ALA A 114 13.99 -9.13 0.68
C ALA A 114 12.51 -8.96 0.28
N PRO A 115 12.13 -7.76 -0.16
CA PRO A 115 10.78 -7.50 -0.65
C PRO A 115 10.46 -8.37 -1.88
N GLY A 116 9.43 -9.19 -1.79
CA GLY A 116 8.93 -9.96 -2.93
C GLY A 116 8.18 -9.10 -3.95
N VAL A 117 7.78 -9.69 -5.08
CA VAL A 117 7.00 -9.02 -6.14
C VAL A 117 5.75 -8.35 -5.56
N CYS A 118 5.55 -7.07 -5.87
CA CYS A 118 4.34 -6.36 -5.51
C CYS A 118 3.28 -6.55 -6.60
N SER A 119 2.31 -7.45 -6.36
CA SER A 119 1.21 -7.68 -7.31
C SER A 119 0.46 -6.40 -7.68
N GLU A 120 0.33 -5.44 -6.74
CA GLU A 120 -0.32 -4.17 -7.01
C GLU A 120 0.45 -3.29 -8.00
N ILE A 121 1.79 -3.21 -7.88
CA ILE A 121 2.62 -2.50 -8.86
C ILE A 121 2.50 -3.16 -10.23
N GLU A 122 2.54 -4.49 -10.28
CA GLU A 122 2.39 -5.25 -11.52
C GLU A 122 1.01 -5.06 -12.16
N CYS A 123 -0.05 -4.97 -11.35
CA CYS A 123 -1.38 -4.61 -11.82
C CYS A 123 -1.42 -3.20 -12.41
N PHE A 124 -0.86 -2.20 -11.72
CA PHE A 124 -0.79 -0.83 -12.25
C PHE A 124 -0.03 -0.77 -13.57
N LYS A 125 1.15 -1.41 -13.66
CA LYS A 125 1.93 -1.52 -14.90
C LYS A 125 1.08 -2.08 -16.05
N LYS A 126 0.46 -3.24 -15.84
CA LYS A 126 -0.33 -3.93 -16.88
C LYS A 126 -1.53 -3.10 -17.34
N LEU A 127 -2.28 -2.54 -16.39
CA LEU A 127 -3.49 -1.77 -16.69
C LEU A 127 -3.17 -0.45 -17.39
N GLN A 128 -2.09 0.21 -16.98
CA GLN A 128 -1.65 1.46 -17.60
C GLN A 128 -1.06 1.23 -19.00
N ASN A 129 -0.27 0.17 -19.18
CA ASN A 129 0.25 -0.22 -20.50
C ASN A 129 -0.88 -0.64 -21.46
N GLY A 130 -1.96 -1.20 -20.92
CA GLY A 130 -3.18 -1.52 -21.67
C GLY A 130 -4.08 -0.31 -21.95
N GLY A 131 -3.73 0.90 -21.52
CA GLY A 131 -4.52 2.11 -21.75
C GLY A 131 -5.86 2.13 -20.99
N CYS A 132 -5.98 1.38 -19.88
CA CYS A 132 -7.24 1.28 -19.14
C CYS A 132 -7.61 2.62 -18.47
N GLY A 133 -8.63 3.30 -19.00
CA GLY A 133 -9.11 4.58 -18.47
C GLY A 133 -9.87 4.50 -17.15
N ALA A 134 -10.21 3.29 -16.69
CA ALA A 134 -10.91 3.05 -15.42
C ALA A 134 -9.97 3.00 -14.20
N VAL A 135 -8.67 2.98 -14.43
CA VAL A 135 -7.65 2.84 -13.39
C VAL A 135 -7.02 4.20 -13.11
N PRO A 136 -6.96 4.65 -11.85
CA PRO A 136 -6.28 5.90 -11.51
C PRO A 136 -4.84 5.89 -12.01
N ARG A 137 -4.35 7.05 -12.45
CA ARG A 137 -2.98 7.15 -12.93
C ARG A 137 -1.99 6.78 -11.82
N PHE A 138 -1.08 5.86 -12.13
CA PHE A 138 0.03 5.55 -11.25
C PHE A 138 1.07 6.69 -11.30
N LEU A 139 1.53 7.13 -10.14
CA LEU A 139 2.37 8.32 -9.99
C LEU A 139 3.81 7.99 -9.61
N GLY A 140 4.01 6.81 -9.01
CA GLY A 140 5.32 6.24 -8.75
C GLY A 140 5.33 5.26 -7.58
N TYR A 141 6.47 4.60 -7.39
CA TYR A 141 6.77 3.83 -6.19
C TYR A 141 8.20 4.09 -5.71
N ALA A 142 8.45 3.70 -4.48
CA ALA A 142 9.79 3.59 -3.93
C ALA A 142 9.85 2.40 -2.98
N GLU A 143 11.05 1.90 -2.79
CA GLU A 143 11.33 0.82 -1.87
C GLU A 143 12.67 1.10 -1.18
N SER A 144 12.73 0.83 0.11
CA SER A 144 13.95 0.97 0.88
C SER A 144 14.02 -0.10 1.97
N THR A 145 15.23 -0.30 2.47
CA THR A 145 15.48 -1.10 3.66
C THR A 145 15.20 -0.29 4.91
N GLN A 146 14.60 -0.92 5.91
CA GLN A 146 14.37 -0.37 7.24
C GLN A 146 15.68 -0.28 8.01
N GLY A 147 15.88 0.84 8.71
CA GLY A 147 17.05 1.10 9.54
C GLY A 147 17.01 0.39 10.89
N ASP A 148 18.08 0.56 11.66
CA ASP A 148 18.29 -0.18 12.91
C ASP A 148 17.27 0.11 14.02
N ASN A 149 16.58 1.25 13.93
CA ASN A 149 15.57 1.69 14.90
C ASN A 149 14.12 1.55 14.39
N ASP A 150 13.93 0.98 13.20
CA ASP A 150 12.60 0.72 12.66
C ASP A 150 12.00 -0.57 13.26
N LEU A 151 10.71 -0.83 12.96
CA LEU A 151 9.97 -1.97 13.50
C LEU A 151 10.65 -3.32 13.23
N LEU A 152 11.30 -3.45 12.08
CA LEU A 152 12.09 -4.62 11.75
C LEU A 152 13.38 -4.20 11.04
N PRO A 153 14.49 -4.06 11.77
CA PRO A 153 15.79 -3.74 11.20
C PRO A 153 16.16 -4.66 10.04
N GLY A 154 16.59 -4.08 8.92
CA GLY A 154 16.91 -4.81 7.69
C GLY A 154 15.69 -5.29 6.88
N GLY A 155 14.47 -5.16 7.41
CA GLY A 155 13.24 -5.44 6.67
C GLY A 155 12.99 -4.43 5.55
N TYR A 156 11.92 -4.59 4.78
CA TYR A 156 11.59 -3.65 3.71
C TYR A 156 10.49 -2.67 4.10
N ILE A 157 10.49 -1.51 3.45
CA ILE A 157 9.36 -0.59 3.37
C ILE A 157 9.16 -0.17 1.91
N ARG A 158 7.90 -0.13 1.47
CA ARG A 158 7.52 0.14 0.10
C ARG A 158 6.40 1.16 0.04
N TYR A 159 6.53 2.13 -0.85
CA TYR A 159 5.61 3.23 -1.07
C TYR A 159 5.04 3.14 -2.48
N LEU A 160 3.73 3.25 -2.63
CA LEU A 160 3.05 3.35 -3.92
C LEU A 160 2.19 4.60 -3.91
N VAL A 161 2.23 5.38 -4.97
CA VAL A 161 1.44 6.60 -5.10
C VAL A 161 0.62 6.57 -6.38
N TRP A 162 -0.67 6.84 -6.26
CA TRP A 162 -1.58 6.94 -7.39
C TRP A 162 -2.56 8.08 -7.20
N GLU A 163 -3.16 8.50 -8.30
CA GLU A 163 -4.07 9.63 -8.35
C GLU A 163 -5.28 9.47 -7.41
N LYS A 164 -5.66 10.57 -6.74
CA LYS A 164 -6.97 10.67 -6.09
C LYS A 164 -7.99 11.14 -7.13
N VAL A 165 -8.80 10.22 -7.64
CA VAL A 165 -9.92 10.55 -8.53
C VAL A 165 -11.08 11.24 -7.79
N PRO A 166 -11.93 12.01 -8.50
CA PRO A 166 -13.15 12.57 -7.94
C PRO A 166 -14.12 11.49 -7.43
N GLY A 167 -14.94 11.87 -6.44
CA GLY A 167 -15.97 10.99 -5.86
C GLY A 167 -15.55 10.29 -4.57
N GLU A 168 -16.46 9.44 -4.08
CA GLU A 168 -16.31 8.71 -2.83
C GLU A 168 -16.13 7.20 -3.09
N PRO A 169 -15.33 6.50 -2.28
CA PRO A 169 -15.20 5.05 -2.38
C PRO A 169 -16.55 4.36 -2.20
N LEU A 170 -16.88 3.44 -3.11
CA LEU A 170 -18.05 2.60 -2.98
C LEU A 170 -17.80 1.54 -1.90
N THR A 171 -18.25 1.80 -0.67
CA THR A 171 -18.11 0.84 0.43
C THR A 171 -19.05 -0.34 0.25
N LYS A 172 -18.72 -1.47 0.89
CA LYS A 172 -19.57 -2.66 0.87
C LYS A 172 -20.94 -2.32 1.45
N GLU A 173 -20.94 -1.64 2.59
CA GLU A 173 -22.14 -1.26 3.34
C GLU A 173 -23.02 -0.34 2.50
N PHE A 174 -22.42 0.68 1.86
CA PHE A 174 -23.15 1.58 0.97
C PHE A 174 -23.74 0.81 -0.22
N PHE A 175 -22.92 0.05 -0.95
CA PHE A 175 -23.36 -0.66 -2.14
C PHE A 175 -24.50 -1.64 -1.85
N TRP A 176 -24.42 -2.42 -0.78
CA TRP A 176 -25.46 -3.40 -0.44
C TRP A 176 -26.69 -2.78 0.22
N GLY A 177 -26.59 -1.56 0.74
CA GLY A 177 -27.73 -0.76 1.19
C GLY A 177 -28.58 -0.19 0.05
N LEU A 178 -28.07 -0.17 -1.19
CA LEU A 178 -28.79 0.30 -2.36
C LEU A 178 -29.82 -0.72 -2.86
N ASP A 179 -30.89 -0.22 -3.48
CA ASP A 179 -31.87 -1.07 -4.17
C ASP A 179 -31.24 -1.82 -5.37
N ILE A 180 -31.99 -2.79 -5.89
CA ILE A 180 -31.50 -3.65 -6.98
C ILE A 180 -31.24 -2.87 -8.29
N THR A 181 -31.99 -1.81 -8.56
CA THR A 181 -31.89 -1.00 -9.78
C THR A 181 -30.61 -0.19 -9.74
N ALA A 182 -30.35 0.52 -8.64
CA ALA A 182 -29.12 1.28 -8.43
C ALA A 182 -27.87 0.37 -8.50
N ARG A 183 -27.92 -0.81 -7.85
CA ARG A 183 -26.81 -1.78 -7.92
C ARG A 183 -26.56 -2.30 -9.33
N LYS A 184 -27.63 -2.57 -10.10
CA LYS A 184 -27.50 -2.99 -11.51
C LYS A 184 -26.91 -1.88 -12.38
N TYR A 185 -27.32 -0.65 -12.16
CA TYR A 185 -26.77 0.52 -12.87
C TYR A 185 -25.27 0.68 -12.61
N ILE A 186 -24.85 0.66 -11.35
CA ILE A 186 -23.42 0.75 -10.99
C ILE A 186 -22.62 -0.38 -11.66
N ARG A 187 -23.11 -1.62 -11.58
CA ARG A 187 -22.44 -2.77 -12.22
C ARG A 187 -22.35 -2.63 -13.74
N ALA A 188 -23.34 -2.03 -14.39
CA ALA A 188 -23.27 -1.74 -15.82
C ALA A 188 -22.14 -0.75 -16.11
N LYS A 189 -22.04 0.35 -15.36
CA LYS A 189 -20.95 1.32 -15.50
C LYS A 189 -19.56 0.72 -15.30
N PHE A 190 -19.39 -0.22 -14.37
CA PHE A 190 -18.13 -0.94 -14.21
C PHE A 190 -17.81 -1.89 -15.38
N ARG A 191 -18.82 -2.48 -16.04
CA ARG A 191 -18.60 -3.29 -17.25
C ARG A 191 -18.20 -2.43 -18.44
N ASP A 192 -18.94 -1.34 -18.69
CA ASP A 192 -18.65 -0.41 -19.78
C ASP A 192 -17.23 0.17 -19.69
N ALA A 193 -16.69 0.32 -18.48
CA ALA A 193 -15.35 0.85 -18.24
C ALA A 193 -14.22 -0.20 -18.40
N TYR A 194 -14.58 -1.49 -18.45
CA TYR A 194 -13.64 -2.60 -18.61
C TYR A 194 -13.56 -3.08 -20.06
N GLU A 195 -14.63 -2.92 -20.84
CA GLU A 195 -14.69 -3.17 -22.30
C GLU A 195 -13.92 -2.12 -23.10
#